data_AF-A0A3N1TTK1-F1
#
_entry.id   AF-A0A3N1TTK1-F1
#
_cell.length_a   1.000
_cell.length_b   1.000
_cell.length_c   1.000
_cell.angle_alpha   90.00
_cell.angle_beta   90.00
_cell.angle_gamma   90.00
#
_symmetry.space_group_name_H-M   'P 1'
#
loop_
_entity.id
_entity.type
_entity.pdbx_description
1 polymer ?
#
loop_
_entity_poly.entity_id
_entity_poly.type
_entity_poly.pdbx_seq_one_letter_code
_entity_poly.pdbx_strand_id
1 'polypeptide(L)' 'MTDHSTAQPSGTDECRDCQELDLAEAVARGERDESRATDCRVLRKRHRVAVHGEQP' A
#
# COMPACT_ATOMS: atom_id res chain seq x y z
N MET A 1 -27.18 6.87 -20.35
CA MET A 1 -27.74 6.73 -19.00
C MET A 1 -26.85 5.74 -18.29
N THR A 2 -26.15 6.24 -17.27
CA THR A 2 -25.62 5.61 -16.03
C THR A 2 -25.55 4.06 -15.99
N ASP A 3 -24.47 3.40 -15.57
CA ASP A 3 -23.78 3.55 -14.29
C ASP A 3 -22.34 3.01 -14.32
N HIS A 4 -21.36 3.86 -13.99
CA HIS A 4 -20.12 3.38 -13.41
C HIS A 4 -20.44 2.92 -12.00
N SER A 5 -20.68 1.61 -11.86
CA SER A 5 -20.94 0.97 -10.58
C SER A 5 -19.76 1.20 -9.64
N THR A 6 -20.03 2.06 -8.67
CA THR A 6 -19.18 2.44 -7.55
C THR A 6 -18.76 1.20 -6.75
N ALA A 7 -17.45 1.15 -6.49
CA ALA A 7 -16.73 0.23 -5.63
C ALA A 7 -17.49 -0.25 -4.39
N GLN A 8 -17.44 -1.56 -4.12
CA GLN A 8 -17.32 -2.10 -2.76
C GLN A 8 -16.65 -3.48 -2.80
N PRO A 9 -15.43 -3.64 -2.26
CA PRO A 9 -15.02 -4.88 -1.66
C PRO A 9 -15.17 -4.75 -0.13
N SER A 10 -16.20 -5.40 0.40
CA SER A 10 -16.46 -5.49 1.83
C SER A 10 -15.86 -6.78 2.38
N GLY A 11 -14.73 -6.64 3.08
CA GLY A 11 -14.20 -7.69 3.95
C GLY A 11 -12.71 -7.55 4.20
N THR A 12 -12.28 -6.64 5.10
CA THR A 12 -10.85 -6.51 5.47
C THR A 12 -9.91 -6.48 4.25
N ASP A 13 -10.37 -5.81 3.19
CA ASP A 13 -9.82 -5.87 1.83
C ASP A 13 -8.66 -4.87 1.74
N GLU A 14 -7.50 -5.38 2.12
CA GLU A 14 -6.14 -4.96 1.77
C GLU A 14 -6.05 -3.65 0.99
N CYS A 15 -5.86 -2.56 1.72
CA CYS A 15 -5.69 -1.22 1.18
C CYS A 15 -4.76 -1.22 -0.04
N ARG A 16 -5.29 -0.77 -1.19
CA ARG A 16 -4.57 -0.77 -2.47
C ARG A 16 -3.20 -0.10 -2.35
N ASP A 17 -3.13 1.04 -1.67
CA ASP A 17 -1.86 1.75 -1.47
C ASP A 17 -0.87 0.92 -0.63
N CYS A 18 -1.35 0.17 0.37
CA CYS A 18 -0.49 -0.74 1.12
C CYS A 18 0.03 -1.88 0.23
N GLN A 19 -0.81 -2.46 -0.62
CA GLN A 19 -0.41 -3.52 -1.56
C GLN A 19 0.59 -3.00 -2.60
N GLU A 20 0.37 -1.80 -3.14
CA GLU A 20 1.26 -1.18 -4.11
C GLU A 20 2.64 -0.90 -3.49
N LEU A 21 2.69 -0.45 -2.24
CA LEU A 21 3.94 -0.25 -1.51
C LEU A 21 4.65 -1.57 -1.18
N ASP A 22 3.91 -2.64 -0.88
CA ASP A 22 4.47 -3.98 -0.66
C ASP A 22 5.06 -4.58 -1.94
N LEU A 23 4.36 -4.44 -3.07
CA LEU A 23 4.86 -4.85 -4.37
C LEU A 23 6.11 -4.04 -4.76
N ALA A 24 6.09 -2.72 -4.57
CA ALA A 24 7.22 -1.86 -4.86
C ALA A 24 8.45 -2.20 -4.00
N GLU A 25 8.25 -2.56 -2.72
CA GLU A 25 9.32 -3.07 -1.86
C GLU A 25 9.91 -4.37 -2.42
N ALA A 26 9.06 -5.33 -2.82
CA ALA A 26 9.51 -6.61 -3.37
C ALA A 26 10.31 -6.44 -4.67
N VAL A 27 9.87 -5.55 -5.57
CA VAL A 27 10.59 -5.20 -6.80
C VAL A 27 11.94 -4.56 -6.47
N ALA A 28 11.98 -3.58 -5.57
CA ALA A 28 13.23 -2.92 -5.17
C ALA A 28 14.25 -3.90 -4.56
N ARG A 29 13.79 -4.84 -3.74
CA ARG A 29 14.64 -5.94 -3.22
C ARG A 29 15.18 -6.83 -4.33
N GLY A 30 14.36 -7.17 -5.33
CA GLY A 30 14.79 -7.91 -6.52
C GLY A 30 15.86 -7.17 -7.33
N GLU A 31 15.74 -5.84 -7.40
CA GLU A 31 16.70 -4.95 -8.06
C GLU A 31 17.97 -4.68 -7.21
N ARG A 32 18.02 -5.17 -5.96
CA ARG A 32 19.04 -4.82 -4.94
C ARG A 32 19.13 -3.32 -4.64
N ASP A 33 18.01 -2.61 -4.80
CA ASP A 33 17.86 -1.22 -4.41
C ASP A 33 17.33 -1.13 -2.96
N GLU A 34 18.26 -1.23 -2.01
CA GLU A 34 17.95 -1.19 -0.58
C GLU A 34 17.42 0.18 -0.11
N SER A 35 17.78 1.27 -0.82
CA SER A 35 17.27 2.61 -0.52
C SER A 35 15.77 2.64 -0.78
N ARG A 36 15.36 2.27 -2.00
CA ARG A 36 13.96 2.26 -2.41
C ARG A 36 13.13 1.26 -1.62
N ALA A 37 13.68 0.09 -1.29
CA ALA A 37 13.01 -0.88 -0.42
C ALA A 37 12.76 -0.33 1.00
N THR A 38 13.64 0.54 1.50
CA THR A 38 13.46 1.19 2.80
C THR A 38 12.41 2.31 2.71
N ASP A 39 12.42 3.09 1.63
CA ASP A 39 11.43 4.14 1.40
C ASP A 39 10.01 3.57 1.31
N CYS A 40 9.80 2.47 0.59
CA CYS A 40 8.51 1.77 0.53
C CYS A 40 8.01 1.35 1.92
N ARG A 41 8.90 0.84 2.79
CA ARG A 41 8.56 0.47 4.18
C ARG A 41 8.13 1.68 5.01
N VAL A 42 8.85 2.80 4.89
CA VAL A 42 8.53 4.05 5.61
C VAL A 42 7.20 4.63 5.13
N LEU A 43 6.98 4.68 3.81
CA LEU A 43 5.73 5.15 3.22
C LEU A 43 4.54 4.31 3.68
N ARG A 44 4.70 2.98 3.71
CA ARG A 44 3.64 2.06 4.16
C ARG A 44 3.31 2.27 5.63
N LYS A 45 4.33 2.43 6.50
CA LYS A 45 4.10 2.72 7.92
C LYS A 45 3.35 4.05 8.10
N ARG A 46 3.75 5.10 7.38
CA ARG A 46 3.05 6.40 7.42
C ARG A 46 1.61 6.30 6.92
N HIS A 47 1.39 5.57 5.82
CA HIS A 47 0.06 5.33 5.28
C HIS A 47 -0.82 4.59 6.30
N ARG A 48 -0.31 3.53 6.93
CA ARG A 48 -1.05 2.79 7.97
C ARG A 48 -1.43 3.66 9.16
N VAL A 49 -0.53 4.52 9.62
CA VAL A 49 -0.84 5.47 10.70
C VAL A 49 -1.91 6.48 10.25
N ALA A 50 -1.76 7.06 9.05
CA ALA A 50 -2.63 8.14 8.57
C ALA A 50 -4.03 7.66 8.14
N VAL A 51 -4.12 6.49 7.51
CA VAL A 51 -5.35 5.97 6.88
C VAL A 51 -6.00 4.90 7.73
N HIS A 52 -5.21 4.05 8.38
CA HIS A 52 -5.73 2.95 9.21
C HIS A 52 -5.72 3.25 10.71
N GLY A 53 -5.12 4.37 11.14
CA GLY A 53 -4.99 4.70 12.56
C GLY A 53 -4.13 3.69 13.32
N GLU A 54 -3.36 2.86 12.62
CA GLU A 54 -2.51 1.85 13.25
C GLU A 54 -1.30 2.55 13.87
N GLN A 55 -1.26 2.59 15.20
CA GLN A 55 -0.20 3.26 15.95
C GLN A 55 1.12 2.46 15.90
N PRO A 56 2.28 3.16 15.90
CA PRO A 56 3.57 2.64 15.47
C PRO A 56 4.26 1.62 16.38
#